data_AF-A0AAV8V811-F1
#
_entry.id   AF-A0AAV8V811-F1
#
_cell.length_a   1.000
_cell.length_b   1.000
_cell.length_c   1.000
_cell.angle_alpha   90.00
_cell.angle_beta   90.00
_cell.angle_gamma   90.00
#
_symmetry.space_group_name_H-M   'P 1'
#
loop_
_entity.id
_entity.type
_entity.pdbx_description
1 polymer ?
#
loop_
_entity_poly.entity_id
_entity_poly.type
_entity_poly.pdbx_seq_one_letter_code
_entity_poly.pdbx_strand_id
1 'polypeptide(L)'
;MSGIIISHTKRQVVNELHKAARKHFRKRRTIIKGFADLWQIDLAEMQQFASCNRGFRVHRTIIGMKPAEVKPTTALNVYNYPKVALIPKFHLGDVVRISKFKGVFEKGYTANYSTELFKIAKKILEEMSNHPIKGCFYESELQRSKHQDVSLVEKILKRKGNKLFIKWLGLPSNQNSWIKASDIV
;
A
#
# COMPACT_ATOMS: atom_id res chain seq x y z
N MET A 1 -30.30 16.30 -19.25
CA MET A 1 -30.09 15.06 -18.47
C MET A 1 -29.85 15.46 -17.01
N SER A 2 -30.80 15.19 -16.13
CA SER A 2 -30.67 15.48 -14.69
C SER A 2 -29.62 14.53 -14.09
N GLY A 3 -28.39 15.02 -13.92
CA GLY A 3 -27.35 14.28 -13.23
C GLY A 3 -27.76 14.07 -11.77
N ILE A 4 -27.70 12.83 -11.29
CA ILE A 4 -27.89 12.52 -9.87
C ILE A 4 -26.79 13.27 -9.10
N ILE A 5 -27.16 14.28 -8.32
CA ILE A 5 -26.24 15.02 -7.47
C ILE A 5 -25.88 14.08 -6.31
N ILE A 6 -24.79 13.33 -6.50
CA ILE A 6 -24.20 12.51 -5.45
C ILE A 6 -23.54 13.45 -4.45
N SER A 7 -23.88 13.33 -3.17
CA SER A 7 -23.25 14.10 -2.09
C SER A 7 -21.73 13.97 -2.14
N HIS A 8 -21.02 15.05 -1.83
CA HIS A 8 -19.55 15.08 -1.89
C HIS A 8 -18.92 13.96 -1.03
N THR A 9 -19.48 13.74 0.15
CA THR A 9 -19.08 12.68 1.09
C THR A 9 -19.24 11.29 0.49
N LYS A 10 -20.38 11.00 -0.15
CA LYS A 10 -20.62 9.71 -0.82
C LYS A 10 -19.60 9.46 -1.93
N ARG A 11 -19.28 10.49 -2.73
CA ARG A 11 -18.24 10.36 -3.77
C ARG A 11 -16.86 10.08 -3.19
N GLN A 12 -16.49 10.74 -2.09
CA GLN A 12 -15.21 10.49 -1.41
C GLN A 12 -15.11 9.07 -0.88
N VAL A 13 -16.15 8.56 -0.20
CA VAL A 13 -16.18 7.18 0.31
C VAL A 13 -16.08 6.16 -0.84
N VAL A 14 -16.80 6.38 -1.94
CA VAL A 14 -16.72 5.51 -3.13
C VAL A 14 -15.30 5.49 -3.71
N ASN A 15 -14.66 6.66 -3.83
CA ASN A 15 -13.29 6.77 -4.31
C ASN A 15 -12.29 6.07 -3.38
N GLU A 16 -12.50 6.13 -2.06
CA GLU A 16 -11.68 5.41 -1.10
C GLU A 16 -11.81 3.90 -1.28
N LEU A 17 -13.03 3.37 -1.45
CA LEU A 17 -13.27 1.93 -1.61
C LEU A 17 -12.75 1.34 -2.93
N HIS A 18 -12.82 2.11 -4.02
CA HIS A 18 -12.39 1.68 -5.35
C HIS A 18 -10.95 2.07 -5.69
N LYS A 19 -10.22 2.68 -4.75
CA LYS A 19 -8.81 2.97 -4.92
C LYS A 19 -8.05 1.70 -5.29
N ALA A 20 -7.08 1.79 -6.19
CA ALA A 20 -6.28 0.64 -6.59
C ALA A 20 -5.48 0.11 -5.39
N ALA A 21 -5.77 -1.13 -4.98
CA ALA A 21 -4.99 -1.83 -3.96
C ALA A 21 -3.65 -2.29 -4.56
N ARG A 22 -2.54 -1.78 -4.03
CA ARG A 22 -1.21 -2.19 -4.50
C ARG A 22 -0.84 -3.54 -3.89
N LYS A 23 -0.61 -4.53 -4.75
CA LYS A 23 -0.06 -5.83 -4.35
C LYS A 23 1.42 -5.87 -4.70
N HIS A 24 2.28 -5.95 -3.68
CA HIS A 24 3.70 -6.18 -3.89
C HIS A 24 3.97 -7.67 -3.96
N PHE A 25 4.14 -8.17 -5.18
CA PHE A 25 4.60 -9.54 -5.38
C PHE A 25 6.04 -9.67 -4.86
N ARG A 26 6.35 -10.80 -4.22
CA ARG A 26 7.73 -11.13 -3.84
C ARG A 26 8.55 -11.31 -5.12
N LYS A 27 9.20 -10.23 -5.54
CA LYS A 27 10.21 -10.26 -6.59
C LYS A 27 11.55 -10.61 -5.96
N ARG A 28 12.46 -11.19 -6.74
CA ARG A 28 13.86 -11.35 -6.32
C ARG A 28 14.36 -9.96 -5.91
N ARG A 29 14.78 -9.80 -4.65
CA ARG A 29 15.34 -8.53 -4.19
C ARG A 29 16.69 -8.34 -4.88
N THR A 30 16.81 -7.28 -5.65
CA THR A 30 18.12 -6.75 -6.03
C THR A 30 18.63 -5.99 -4.83
N ILE A 31 19.58 -6.57 -4.10
CA ILE A 31 20.25 -5.89 -2.99
C ILE A 31 21.29 -4.97 -3.63
N ILE A 32 20.88 -3.73 -3.87
CA ILE A 32 21.77 -2.66 -4.33
C ILE A 32 22.37 -2.08 -3.07
N LYS A 33 23.62 -2.36 -2.83
CA LYS A 33 24.25 -2.02 -1.59
C LYS A 33 24.60 -0.51 -1.54
N GLY A 34 24.82 0.19 -2.66
CA GLY A 34 25.01 1.65 -2.72
C GLY A 34 24.68 2.32 -4.07
N PHE A 35 24.84 3.64 -4.16
CA PHE A 35 24.78 4.39 -5.43
C PHE A 35 25.93 3.88 -6.33
N ALA A 36 25.58 3.10 -7.36
CA ALA A 36 26.44 2.35 -8.28
C ALA A 36 26.50 0.82 -8.11
N ASP A 37 25.91 0.17 -7.11
CA ASP A 37 26.07 -1.29 -6.94
C ASP A 37 25.51 -2.15 -8.09
N LEU A 38 24.62 -1.56 -8.89
CA LEU A 38 24.24 -2.05 -10.21
C LEU A 38 25.29 -1.67 -11.27
N TRP A 39 26.56 -2.06 -11.07
CA TRP A 39 27.60 -2.02 -12.12
C TRP A 39 27.34 -3.02 -13.25
N GLN A 40 26.18 -3.69 -13.24
CA GLN A 40 25.67 -4.47 -14.36
C GLN A 40 24.99 -3.56 -15.40
N ILE A 41 25.64 -2.44 -15.72
CA ILE A 41 25.41 -1.66 -16.93
C ILE A 41 26.79 -1.53 -17.58
N ASP A 42 26.98 -2.45 -18.51
CA ASP A 42 28.01 -2.62 -19.53
C ASP A 42 29.48 -2.65 -19.10
N LEU A 43 30.05 -3.86 -19.19
CA LEU A 43 31.39 -4.02 -19.74
C LEU A 43 31.32 -3.50 -21.19
N ALA A 44 31.43 -2.18 -21.38
CA ALA A 44 31.49 -1.61 -22.72
C ALA A 44 32.82 -2.02 -23.34
N GLU A 45 32.77 -2.98 -24.25
CA GLU A 45 33.95 -3.45 -24.99
C GLU A 45 34.34 -2.39 -26.02
N MET A 46 35.30 -1.55 -25.63
CA MET A 46 35.78 -0.41 -26.42
C MET A 46 37.04 -0.80 -27.20
N GLN A 47 37.19 -2.08 -27.57
CA GLN A 47 38.35 -2.60 -28.30
C GLN A 47 38.64 -1.81 -29.58
N GLN A 48 37.59 -1.46 -30.31
CA GLN A 48 37.64 -0.67 -31.54
C GLN A 48 38.13 0.79 -31.33
N PHE A 49 38.08 1.32 -30.10
CA PHE A 49 38.57 2.65 -29.75
C PHE A 49 39.92 2.63 -29.02
N ALA A 50 40.58 1.47 -28.94
CA ALA A 50 41.84 1.30 -28.21
C ALA A 50 42.99 2.19 -28.74
N SER A 51 42.98 2.48 -30.05
CA SER A 51 43.95 3.39 -30.69
C SER A 51 43.86 4.82 -30.15
N CYS A 52 42.63 5.31 -29.94
CA CYS A 52 42.36 6.64 -29.39
C CYS A 52 42.30 6.66 -27.85
N ASN A 53 42.31 5.49 -27.21
CA ASN A 53 42.17 5.32 -25.77
C ASN A 53 43.42 4.70 -25.12
N ARG A 54 44.62 5.07 -25.59
CA ARG A 54 45.91 4.66 -24.99
C ARG A 54 46.02 3.15 -24.71
N GLY A 55 45.43 2.31 -25.57
CA GLY A 55 45.43 0.85 -25.43
C GLY A 55 44.41 0.25 -24.45
N PHE A 56 43.59 1.06 -23.76
CA PHE A 56 42.57 0.57 -22.83
C PHE A 56 41.33 0.07 -23.57
N ARG A 57 41.06 -1.24 -23.46
CA ARG A 57 39.98 -1.95 -24.16
C ARG A 57 38.66 -1.98 -23.38
N VAL A 58 38.71 -1.72 -22.08
CA VAL A 58 37.56 -1.77 -21.16
C VAL A 58 37.57 -0.50 -20.32
N HIS A 59 36.44 0.21 -20.28
CA HIS A 59 36.28 1.40 -19.43
C HIS A 59 35.71 0.99 -18.05
N ARG A 60 36.23 1.56 -16.95
CA ARG A 60 35.73 1.34 -15.57
C ARG A 60 35.49 2.69 -14.91
N THR A 61 34.24 3.07 -14.67
CA THR A 61 33.90 4.50 -14.55
C THR A 61 33.65 5.06 -13.14
N ILE A 62 33.74 4.32 -12.03
CA ILE A 62 33.16 4.86 -10.76
C ILE A 62 34.07 4.80 -9.49
N ILE A 63 35.16 4.02 -9.43
CA ILE A 63 36.07 4.03 -8.24
C ILE A 63 37.36 4.82 -8.49
N GLY A 64 37.69 5.11 -9.75
CA GLY A 64 38.96 5.78 -10.10
C GLY A 64 40.22 4.96 -9.76
N MET A 65 40.08 3.72 -9.25
CA MET A 65 41.17 2.81 -8.91
C MET A 65 41.20 1.61 -9.87
N LYS A 66 42.39 1.09 -10.15
CA LYS A 66 42.53 -0.09 -11.02
C LYS A 66 42.12 -1.36 -10.27
N PRO A 67 41.57 -2.38 -10.95
CA PRO A 67 41.23 -3.67 -10.34
C PRO A 67 42.36 -4.31 -9.53
N ALA A 68 43.61 -4.16 -9.96
CA ALA A 68 44.79 -4.70 -9.27
C ALA A 68 45.08 -3.99 -7.93
N GLU A 69 44.58 -2.78 -7.74
CA GLU A 69 44.84 -1.93 -6.55
C GLU A 69 43.75 -2.10 -5.47
N VAL A 70 42.71 -2.90 -5.73
CA VAL A 70 41.62 -3.14 -4.78
C VAL A 70 42.07 -4.12 -3.69
N LYS A 71 42.15 -3.63 -2.45
CA LYS A 71 42.48 -4.43 -1.26
C LYS A 71 41.21 -4.88 -0.51
N PRO A 72 41.24 -6.00 0.23
CA PRO A 72 40.08 -6.50 1.00
C PRO A 72 39.52 -5.48 2.01
N THR A 73 40.39 -4.62 2.57
CA THR A 73 40.03 -3.55 3.50
C THR A 73 39.20 -2.44 2.84
N THR A 74 39.48 -2.11 1.58
CA THR A 74 38.71 -1.12 0.80
C THR A 74 37.31 -1.66 0.47
N ALA A 75 37.18 -2.96 0.22
CA ALA A 75 35.89 -3.61 -0.05
C ALA A 75 34.95 -3.59 1.17
N LEU A 76 35.47 -3.68 2.39
CA LEU A 76 34.67 -3.62 3.63
C LEU A 76 33.99 -2.26 3.83
N ASN A 77 34.68 -1.15 3.51
CA ASN A 77 34.12 0.19 3.60
C ASN A 77 33.03 0.44 2.56
N VAL A 78 33.16 -0.18 1.38
CA VAL A 78 32.08 -0.20 0.40
C VAL A 78 30.84 -0.81 1.03
N TYR A 79 30.95 -1.90 1.80
CA TYR A 79 29.79 -2.56 2.43
C TYR A 79 29.14 -1.85 3.63
N ASN A 80 29.73 -0.76 4.14
CA ASN A 80 29.22 0.00 5.28
C ASN A 80 28.27 1.12 4.85
N TYR A 81 27.19 0.75 4.19
CA TYR A 81 26.13 1.70 3.86
C TYR A 81 25.20 1.89 5.06
N PRO A 82 24.77 3.14 5.35
CA PRO A 82 23.75 3.35 6.36
C PRO A 82 22.49 2.60 5.96
N LYS A 83 22.00 1.71 6.85
CA LYS A 83 20.69 1.10 6.68
C LYS A 83 19.67 2.22 6.69
N VAL A 84 19.10 2.56 5.53
CA VAL A 84 18.00 3.52 5.45
C VAL A 84 16.85 2.93 6.26
N ALA A 85 16.58 3.51 7.43
CA ALA A 85 15.40 3.15 8.21
C ALA A 85 14.17 3.48 7.37
N LEU A 86 13.32 2.48 7.11
CA LEU A 86 12.06 2.70 6.41
C LEU A 86 11.18 3.59 7.29
N ILE A 87 10.71 4.71 6.74
CA ILE A 87 9.78 5.60 7.42
C ILE A 87 8.41 4.89 7.41
N PRO A 88 7.83 4.58 8.59
CA PRO A 88 6.52 3.95 8.66
C PRO A 88 5.44 4.92 8.16
N LYS A 89 4.53 4.44 7.32
CA LYS A 89 3.44 5.26 6.76
C LYS A 89 2.26 5.48 7.71
N PHE A 90 2.07 4.60 8.67
CA PHE A 90 0.96 4.63 9.62
C PHE A 90 1.45 4.62 11.05
N HIS A 91 0.68 5.28 11.92
CA HIS A 91 0.95 5.35 13.35
C HIS A 91 -0.08 4.55 14.15
N LEU A 92 0.24 4.28 15.41
CA LEU A 92 -0.69 3.64 16.33
C LEU A 92 -1.94 4.51 16.50
N GLY A 93 -3.11 3.89 16.38
CA GLY A 93 -4.41 4.56 16.47
C GLY A 93 -4.98 5.08 15.16
N ASP A 94 -4.23 5.02 14.04
CA ASP A 94 -4.78 5.38 12.73
C ASP A 94 -5.92 4.43 12.32
N VAL A 95 -6.98 5.01 11.75
CA VAL A 95 -8.12 4.25 11.20
C VAL A 95 -7.88 3.93 9.73
N VAL A 96 -7.94 2.64 9.41
CA VAL A 96 -7.60 2.09 8.10
C VAL A 96 -8.66 1.11 7.61
N ARG A 97 -8.69 0.91 6.29
CA ARG A 97 -9.37 -0.19 5.60
C ARG A 97 -8.34 -1.21 5.12
N ILE A 98 -8.78 -2.45 4.99
CA ILE A 98 -7.96 -3.57 4.53
C ILE A 98 -8.32 -3.87 3.08
N SER A 99 -7.33 -4.15 2.23
CA SER A 99 -7.57 -4.57 0.85
C SER A 99 -8.29 -5.91 0.80
N LYS A 100 -9.31 -6.03 -0.05
CA LYS A 100 -10.03 -7.28 -0.28
C LYS A 100 -9.18 -8.23 -1.10
N PHE A 101 -9.23 -9.51 -0.74
CA PHE A 101 -8.73 -10.58 -1.60
C PHE A 101 -9.70 -10.74 -2.77
N LYS A 102 -9.27 -10.33 -3.97
CA LYS A 102 -10.04 -10.50 -5.20
C LYS A 102 -9.80 -11.85 -5.85
N GLY A 103 -10.88 -12.52 -6.24
CA GLY A 103 -10.82 -13.76 -7.03
C GLY A 103 -10.43 -13.51 -8.48
N VAL A 104 -10.04 -14.58 -9.20
CA VAL A 104 -9.56 -14.49 -10.61
C VAL A 104 -10.60 -13.87 -11.55
N PHE A 105 -11.88 -14.17 -11.34
CA PHE A 105 -12.99 -13.72 -12.20
C PHE A 105 -13.80 -12.56 -11.60
N GLU A 106 -13.27 -11.89 -10.59
CA GLU A 106 -13.98 -10.80 -9.94
C GLU A 106 -14.04 -9.56 -10.83
N LYS A 107 -15.19 -8.90 -10.85
CA LYS A 107 -15.42 -7.76 -11.73
C LYS A 107 -14.65 -6.53 -11.27
N GLY A 108 -14.16 -5.73 -12.22
CA GLY A 108 -13.38 -4.52 -11.92
C GLY A 108 -14.15 -3.45 -11.13
N TYR A 109 -15.49 -3.44 -11.21
CA TYR A 109 -16.35 -2.49 -10.50
C TYR A 109 -16.60 -2.87 -9.03
N THR A 110 -16.10 -4.01 -8.54
CA THR A 110 -16.19 -4.33 -7.11
C THR A 110 -15.17 -3.51 -6.32
N ALA A 111 -15.54 -3.13 -5.09
CA ALA A 111 -14.64 -2.42 -4.19
C ALA A 111 -13.34 -3.20 -3.95
N ASN A 112 -12.21 -2.50 -3.94
CA ASN A 112 -10.89 -3.07 -3.67
C ASN A 112 -10.58 -3.16 -2.17
N TYR A 113 -11.27 -2.39 -1.34
CA TYR A 113 -11.06 -2.31 0.10
C TYR A 113 -12.31 -2.73 0.88
N SER A 114 -12.13 -3.15 2.13
CA SER A 114 -13.17 -3.50 3.08
C SER A 114 -14.10 -2.32 3.35
N THR A 115 -15.37 -2.59 3.60
CA THR A 115 -16.31 -1.55 4.05
C THR A 115 -16.10 -1.23 5.53
N GLU A 116 -15.66 -2.23 6.29
CA GLU A 116 -15.26 -2.13 7.69
C GLU A 116 -14.02 -1.26 7.89
N LEU A 117 -14.04 -0.54 9.02
CA LEU A 117 -12.96 0.30 9.51
C LEU A 117 -12.24 -0.40 10.66
N PHE A 118 -10.92 -0.29 10.67
CA PHE A 118 -10.05 -0.90 11.67
C PHE A 118 -9.11 0.13 12.26
N LYS A 119 -8.74 -0.05 13.51
CA LYS A 119 -7.74 0.77 14.19
C LYS A 119 -6.42 0.01 14.27
N ILE A 120 -5.32 0.70 13.96
CA ILE A 120 -3.99 0.12 14.12
C ILE A 120 -3.64 0.06 15.60
N ALA A 121 -3.57 -1.15 16.14
CA ALA A 121 -2.94 -1.42 17.43
C ALA A 121 -1.53 -2.00 17.22
N LYS A 122 -0.69 -1.90 18.24
CA LYS A 122 0.77 -2.17 18.26
C LYS A 122 1.32 -3.07 17.14
N LYS A 123 0.82 -4.31 17.03
CA LYS A 123 1.19 -5.28 15.97
C LYS A 123 -0.04 -5.97 15.35
N ILE A 124 -1.24 -5.57 15.73
CA ILE A 124 -2.50 -6.26 15.45
C ILE A 124 -3.52 -5.19 15.04
N LEU A 125 -4.42 -5.52 14.13
CA LEU A 125 -5.56 -4.64 13.84
C LEU A 125 -6.72 -4.96 14.79
N GLU A 126 -7.35 -3.90 15.30
CA GLU A 126 -8.56 -4.01 16.10
C GLU A 126 -9.74 -3.48 15.29
N GLU A 127 -10.86 -4.20 15.31
CA GLU A 127 -12.12 -3.67 14.80
C GLU A 127 -12.57 -2.49 15.68
N MET A 128 -13.36 -1.55 15.13
CA MET A 128 -13.89 -0.41 15.89
C MET A 128 -14.68 -0.82 17.15
N SER A 129 -15.18 -2.06 17.19
CA SER A 129 -15.86 -2.67 18.34
C SER A 129 -14.90 -3.27 19.39
N ASN A 130 -13.60 -2.91 19.37
CA ASN A 130 -12.53 -3.44 20.24
C ASN A 130 -12.33 -4.97 20.15
N HIS A 131 -12.70 -5.58 19.03
CA HIS A 131 -12.44 -7.00 18.79
C HIS A 131 -11.10 -7.14 18.07
N PRO A 132 -10.08 -7.79 18.67
CA PRO A 132 -8.77 -7.92 18.05
C PRO A 132 -8.81 -8.96 16.93
N ILE A 133 -8.31 -8.59 15.76
CA ILE A 133 -8.23 -9.49 14.61
C ILE A 133 -6.87 -10.16 14.63
N LYS A 134 -6.85 -11.48 14.78
CA LYS A 134 -5.59 -12.25 14.70
C LYS A 134 -5.04 -12.19 13.27
N GLY A 135 -4.01 -11.38 13.06
CA GLY A 135 -3.33 -11.26 11.77
C GLY A 135 -2.19 -10.25 11.76
N CYS A 136 -1.32 -10.36 10.77
CA CYS A 136 -0.30 -9.36 10.43
C CYS A 136 -0.58 -8.90 8.99
N PHE A 137 -0.70 -7.60 8.78
CA PHE A 137 -1.00 -7.03 7.46
C PHE A 137 0.19 -6.27 6.92
N TYR A 138 0.38 -6.32 5.59
CA TYR A 138 1.38 -5.48 4.94
C TYR A 138 0.88 -4.03 4.86
N GLU A 139 1.81 -3.08 4.93
CA GLU A 139 1.50 -1.66 4.80
C GLU A 139 0.78 -1.33 3.46
N SER A 140 1.08 -2.07 2.40
CA SER A 140 0.45 -1.91 1.08
C SER A 140 -1.02 -2.36 1.04
N GLU A 141 -1.42 -3.24 1.97
CA GLU A 141 -2.78 -3.75 2.10
C GLU A 141 -3.67 -2.79 2.90
N LEU A 142 -3.07 -1.81 3.57
CA LEU A 142 -3.77 -0.85 4.42
C LEU A 142 -3.99 0.48 3.69
N GLN A 143 -5.18 1.05 3.89
CA GLN A 143 -5.52 2.38 3.41
C GLN A 143 -6.15 3.22 4.52
N ARG A 144 -5.57 4.40 4.80
CA ARG A 144 -6.16 5.36 5.74
C ARG A 144 -7.54 5.83 5.28
N SER A 145 -8.51 5.81 6.19
CA SER A 145 -9.85 6.34 5.95
C SER A 145 -9.94 7.78 6.44
N LYS A 146 -10.50 8.69 5.63
CA LYS A 146 -10.82 10.06 6.08
C LYS A 146 -12.18 10.16 6.74
N HIS A 147 -13.11 9.27 6.37
CA HIS A 147 -14.48 9.29 6.85
C HIS A 147 -14.68 8.15 7.85
N GLN A 148 -14.58 8.49 9.14
CA GLN A 148 -14.78 7.55 10.25
C GLN A 148 -16.26 7.50 10.69
N ASP A 149 -16.98 8.60 10.50
CA ASP A 149 -18.38 8.76 10.95
C ASP A 149 -19.42 8.27 9.93
N VAL A 150 -18.96 7.72 8.79
CA VAL A 150 -19.82 7.32 7.67
C VAL A 150 -19.81 5.80 7.52
N SER A 151 -20.97 5.19 7.78
CA SER A 151 -21.22 3.77 7.58
C SER A 151 -22.10 3.53 6.36
N LEU A 152 -21.84 2.43 5.65
CA LEU A 152 -22.58 2.08 4.44
C LEU A 152 -23.77 1.20 4.78
N VAL A 153 -24.92 1.56 4.23
CA VAL A 153 -26.16 0.80 4.37
C VAL A 153 -26.25 -0.24 3.27
N GLU A 154 -26.49 -1.49 3.64
CA GLU A 154 -26.81 -2.56 2.69
C GLU A 154 -28.30 -2.57 2.38
N LYS A 155 -29.12 -2.63 3.43
CA LYS A 155 -30.57 -2.76 3.28
C LYS A 155 -31.32 -2.18 4.47
N ILE A 156 -32.46 -1.56 4.19
CA ILE A 156 -33.44 -1.20 5.21
C ILE A 156 -34.35 -2.42 5.42
N LEU A 157 -34.37 -2.95 6.65
CA LEU A 157 -35.11 -4.16 7.01
C LEU A 157 -36.53 -3.85 7.48
N LYS A 158 -36.68 -2.84 8.34
CA LYS A 158 -37.98 -2.43 8.90
C LYS A 158 -38.06 -0.91 9.01
N ARG A 159 -39.29 -0.39 8.99
CA ARG A 159 -39.60 1.03 9.23
C ARG A 159 -40.62 1.14 10.34
N LYS A 160 -40.37 2.00 11.34
CA LYS A 160 -41.30 2.29 12.44
C LYS A 160 -41.29 3.79 12.71
N GLY A 161 -42.32 4.49 12.20
CA GLY A 161 -42.39 5.95 12.26
C GLY A 161 -41.18 6.61 11.59
N ASN A 162 -40.47 7.46 12.34
CA ASN A 162 -39.25 8.16 11.90
C ASN A 162 -37.95 7.35 12.11
N LYS A 163 -38.04 6.08 12.50
CA LYS A 163 -36.86 5.21 12.71
C LYS A 163 -36.83 4.09 11.66
N LEU A 164 -35.62 3.75 11.24
CA LEU A 164 -35.32 2.73 10.24
C LEU A 164 -34.39 1.68 10.86
N PHE A 165 -34.75 0.40 10.72
CA PHE A 165 -33.91 -0.71 11.14
C PHE A 165 -33.05 -1.15 9.97
N ILE A 166 -31.73 -1.02 10.12
CA ILE A 166 -30.79 -1.10 9.01
C ILE A 166 -29.85 -2.28 9.16
N LYS A 167 -29.65 -2.98 8.04
CA LYS A 167 -28.55 -3.90 7.79
C LYS A 167 -27.37 -3.11 7.22
N TRP A 168 -26.27 -3.09 7.94
CA TRP A 168 -25.04 -2.45 7.53
C TRP A 168 -24.23 -3.30 6.55
N LEU A 169 -23.60 -2.65 5.58
CA LEU A 169 -22.86 -3.31 4.52
C LEU A 169 -21.54 -3.91 5.02
N GLY A 170 -21.45 -5.23 4.98
CA GLY A 170 -20.28 -6.00 5.40
C GLY A 170 -20.32 -6.47 6.85
N LEU A 171 -21.22 -5.95 7.68
CA LEU A 171 -21.29 -6.30 9.10
C LEU A 171 -22.28 -7.44 9.36
N PRO A 172 -22.07 -8.26 10.41
CA PRO A 172 -22.99 -9.33 10.78
C PRO A 172 -24.34 -8.78 11.23
N SER A 173 -25.40 -9.58 11.12
CA SER A 173 -26.77 -9.15 11.45
C SER A 173 -26.96 -8.78 12.93
N ASN A 174 -26.04 -9.22 13.80
CA ASN A 174 -26.02 -8.88 15.22
C ASN A 174 -25.75 -7.39 15.45
N GLN A 175 -25.12 -6.70 14.50
CA GLN A 175 -24.80 -5.28 14.59
C GLN A 175 -25.88 -4.39 13.93
N ASN A 176 -27.02 -4.96 13.52
CA ASN A 176 -28.12 -4.17 12.96
C ASN A 176 -28.66 -3.19 14.00
N SER A 177 -28.97 -1.96 13.57
CA SER A 177 -29.35 -0.87 14.48
C SER A 177 -30.51 -0.04 13.96
N TRP A 178 -31.17 0.67 14.87
CA TRP A 178 -32.23 1.63 14.55
C TRP A 178 -31.64 3.03 14.41
N ILE A 179 -31.91 3.69 13.29
CA ILE A 179 -31.41 5.03 12.97
C ILE A 179 -32.58 5.94 12.62
N LYS A 180 -32.45 7.24 12.83
CA LYS A 180 -33.46 8.22 12.39
C LYS A 180 -33.41 8.36 10.87
N ALA A 181 -34.57 8.54 10.24
CA ALA A 181 -34.62 8.72 8.79
C ALA A 181 -33.89 10.00 8.32
N SER A 182 -33.73 11.00 9.19
CA SER A 182 -32.97 12.23 8.93
C SER A 182 -31.48 12.02 8.72
N ASP A 183 -30.91 10.94 9.29
CA ASP A 183 -29.46 10.75 9.35
C ASP A 183 -28.94 9.99 8.11
N ILE A 184 -29.85 9.61 7.20
CA ILE A 184 -29.53 8.93 5.95
C ILE A 184 -29.40 9.96 4.83
N VAL A 185 -28.31 9.85 4.07
CA VAL A 185 -27.92 10.76 2.97
C VAL A 185 -27.88 10.02 1.64
#